data_AF-A0A661G146-F1
#
_entry.id   AF-A0A661G146-F1
#
_cell.length_a   1.000
_cell.length_b   1.000
_cell.length_c   1.000
_cell.angle_alpha   90.00
_cell.angle_beta   90.00
_cell.angle_gamma   90.00
#
_symmetry.space_group_name_H-M   'P 1'
#
loop_
_entity.id
_entity.type
_entity.pdbx_description
1 polymer ?
#
loop_
_entity_poly.entity_id
_entity_poly.type
_entity_poly.pdbx_seq_one_letter_code
_entity_poly.pdbx_strand_id
1 'polypeptide(L)'
;ISEKTELMASRVAMAGAIAMAGYLGIHPPDFAAGTVALAFGLAASSIFPALMMGIFSTHVNREGAILGMISGITVTLLYVFQHKGIMFVKSTAFLGDMKPNWFLGIEPNAFGAIGAFVNFGVALTVSKLTGDPPEHIQHLVEDIRVPKGST
;
A
#
# COMPACT_ATOMS: atom_id res chain seq x y z
N ILE A 1 -16.34 18.66 17.91
CA ILE A 1 -15.17 18.42 18.78
C ILE A 1 -14.36 19.71 18.78
N SER A 2 -13.89 20.19 19.94
CA SER A 2 -13.08 21.42 20.00
C SER A 2 -11.68 21.15 19.43
N GLU A 3 -11.15 22.05 18.61
CA GLU A 3 -9.81 21.95 18.01
C GLU A 3 -8.72 21.69 19.07
N LYS A 4 -8.85 22.31 20.25
CA LYS A 4 -7.96 22.08 21.38
C LYS A 4 -8.00 20.64 21.90
N THR A 5 -9.19 20.04 21.93
CA THR A 5 -9.39 18.63 22.34
C THR A 5 -8.85 17.68 21.28
N GLU A 6 -9.05 17.99 20.00
CA GLU A 6 -8.53 17.19 18.88
C GLU A 6 -7.00 17.17 18.84
N LEU A 7 -6.37 18.33 19.06
CA LEU A 7 -4.92 18.44 19.18
C LEU A 7 -4.38 17.68 20.39
N MET A 8 -5.08 17.75 21.53
CA MET A 8 -4.69 17.01 22.73
C MET A 8 -4.82 15.50 22.53
N ALA A 9 -5.93 15.03 21.93
CA ALA A 9 -6.14 13.62 21.61
C ALA A 9 -5.06 13.10 20.64
N SER A 10 -4.72 13.88 19.61
CA SER A 10 -3.67 13.54 18.66
C SER A 10 -2.30 13.38 19.33
N ARG A 11 -1.97 14.28 20.27
CA ARG A 11 -0.71 14.21 21.04
C ARG A 11 -0.63 12.99 21.94
N VAL A 12 -1.72 12.66 22.63
CA VAL A 12 -1.79 11.46 23.48
C VAL A 12 -1.67 10.19 22.64
N ALA A 13 -2.35 10.14 21.49
CA ALA A 13 -2.24 9.02 20.55
C ALA A 13 -0.80 8.88 20.01
N MET A 14 -0.15 9.98 19.63
CA MET A 14 1.26 9.97 19.20
C MET A 14 2.19 9.48 20.31
N ALA A 15 2.03 9.96 21.54
CA ALA A 15 2.85 9.51 22.66
C ALA A 15 2.70 8.01 22.94
N GLY A 16 1.45 7.50 22.91
CA GLY A 16 1.17 6.08 23.06
C GLY A 16 1.77 5.23 21.93
N ALA A 17 1.66 5.70 20.68
CA ALA A 17 2.23 5.02 19.52
C ALA A 17 3.77 4.96 19.59
N ILE A 18 4.43 6.05 19.98
CA ILE A 18 5.89 6.11 20.15
C ILE A 18 6.34 5.17 21.28
N ALA A 19 5.65 5.15 22.41
CA ALA A 19 5.98 4.26 23.52
C ALA A 19 5.86 2.77 23.11
N MET A 20 4.78 2.40 22.42
CA MET A 20 4.58 1.04 21.92
C MET A 20 5.60 0.66 20.85
N ALA A 21 5.87 1.55 19.89
CA ALA A 21 6.85 1.33 18.83
C ALA A 21 8.27 1.21 19.38
N GLY A 22 8.64 2.05 20.36
CA GLY A 22 9.92 1.97 21.07
C GLY A 22 10.07 0.66 21.84
N TYR A 23 9.01 0.21 22.52
CA TYR A 23 9.01 -1.06 23.24
C TYR A 23 9.21 -2.25 22.30
N LEU A 24 8.44 -2.33 21.22
CA LEU A 24 8.52 -3.39 20.21
C LEU A 24 9.80 -3.33 19.36
N GLY A 25 10.42 -2.16 19.25
CA GLY A 25 11.69 -1.98 18.54
C GLY A 25 12.90 -2.48 19.33
N ILE A 26 12.83 -2.50 20.66
CA ILE A 26 13.92 -3.01 21.52
C ILE A 26 13.77 -4.52 21.73
N HIS A 27 12.54 -5.03 21.79
CA HIS A 27 12.27 -6.45 22.04
C HIS A 27 11.26 -7.01 21.03
N PRO A 28 11.65 -7.81 20.01
CA PRO A 28 12.99 -8.14 19.51
C PRO A 28 13.48 -7.16 18.41
N PRO A 29 14.79 -6.88 18.30
CA PRO A 29 15.34 -5.80 17.46
C PRO A 29 15.02 -5.91 15.96
N ASP A 30 14.93 -7.14 15.42
CA ASP A 30 14.62 -7.36 14.00
C ASP A 30 13.13 -7.12 13.64
N PHE A 31 12.25 -6.99 14.64
CA PHE A 31 10.82 -6.80 14.42
C PHE A 31 10.52 -5.44 13.79
N ALA A 32 11.22 -4.39 14.22
CA ALA A 32 11.03 -3.04 13.68
C ALA A 32 11.37 -3.00 12.18
N ALA A 33 12.52 -3.54 11.79
CA ALA A 33 12.96 -3.57 10.39
C ALA A 33 11.98 -4.37 9.51
N GLY A 34 11.52 -5.53 9.98
CA GLY A 34 10.56 -6.35 9.26
C GLY A 34 9.19 -5.68 9.10
N THR A 35 8.70 -4.99 10.12
CA THR A 35 7.38 -4.32 10.10
C THR A 35 7.39 -3.11 9.16
N VAL A 36 8.47 -2.32 9.17
CA VAL A 36 8.64 -1.18 8.25
C VAL A 36 8.74 -1.65 6.80
N ALA A 37 9.51 -2.71 6.54
CA ALA A 37 9.62 -3.30 5.20
C ALA A 37 8.26 -3.78 4.66
N LEU A 38 7.44 -4.42 5.52
CA LEU A 38 6.08 -4.81 5.13
C LEU A 38 5.17 -3.61 4.90
N ALA A 39 5.19 -2.60 5.77
CA ALA A 39 4.37 -1.41 5.63
C ALA A 39 4.67 -0.67 4.31
N PHE A 40 5.95 -0.48 3.99
CA PHE A 40 6.35 0.11 2.71
C PHE A 40 6.05 -0.79 1.52
N GLY A 41 6.23 -2.12 1.63
CA GLY A 41 5.85 -3.05 0.57
C GLY A 41 4.36 -3.00 0.24
N LEU A 42 3.50 -2.96 1.27
CA LEU A 42 2.06 -2.81 1.11
C LEU A 42 1.68 -1.45 0.51
N ALA A 43 2.27 -0.36 1.00
CA ALA A 43 2.07 0.98 0.45
C ALA A 43 2.50 1.07 -1.02
N ALA A 44 3.66 0.49 -1.35
CA ALA A 44 4.20 0.42 -2.71
C ALA A 44 3.29 -0.39 -3.65
N SER A 45 2.66 -1.46 -3.16
CA SER A 45 1.74 -2.26 -3.97
C SER A 45 0.33 -1.65 -4.15
N SER A 46 -0.04 -0.65 -3.35
CA SER A 46 -1.42 -0.15 -3.24
C SER A 46 -1.55 1.34 -3.56
N ILE A 47 -1.21 2.18 -2.59
CA ILE A 47 -1.40 3.62 -2.63
C ILE A 47 -0.51 4.25 -3.71
N PHE A 48 0.74 3.80 -3.84
CA PHE A 48 1.67 4.39 -4.80
C PHE A 48 1.18 4.28 -6.26
N PRO A 49 0.80 3.10 -6.78
CA PRO A 49 0.19 2.97 -8.11
C PRO A 49 -1.07 3.80 -8.28
N ALA A 50 -1.96 3.79 -7.28
CA ALA A 50 -3.21 4.53 -7.33
C ALA A 50 -2.97 6.06 -7.42
N LEU A 51 -2.03 6.60 -6.64
CA LEU A 51 -1.64 8.00 -6.70
C LEU A 51 -0.97 8.35 -8.02
N MET A 52 -0.05 7.52 -8.50
CA MET A 52 0.62 7.71 -9.80
C MET A 52 -0.40 7.77 -10.94
N MET A 53 -1.35 6.84 -10.97
CA MET A 53 -2.42 6.86 -11.95
C MET A 53 -3.35 8.06 -11.79
N GLY A 54 -3.70 8.45 -10.56
CA GLY A 54 -4.56 9.61 -10.31
C GLY A 54 -3.94 10.94 -10.73
N ILE A 55 -2.61 11.08 -10.67
CA ILE A 55 -1.90 12.30 -11.08
C ILE A 55 -1.65 12.32 -12.60
N PHE A 56 -1.26 11.18 -13.19
CA PHE A 56 -0.77 11.13 -14.57
C PHE A 56 -1.77 10.59 -15.59
N SER A 57 -2.91 10.04 -15.17
CA SER A 57 -3.92 9.46 -16.05
C SER A 57 -5.31 10.03 -15.77
N THR A 58 -5.95 10.55 -16.82
CA THR A 58 -7.34 11.04 -16.80
C THR A 58 -8.37 9.93 -16.96
N HIS A 59 -7.94 8.71 -17.29
CA HIS A 59 -8.83 7.58 -17.60
C HIS A 59 -8.99 6.57 -16.46
N VAL A 60 -8.30 6.74 -15.32
CA VAL A 60 -8.44 5.80 -14.19
C VAL A 60 -9.62 6.21 -13.32
N ASN A 61 -10.63 5.34 -13.28
CA ASN A 61 -11.84 5.54 -12.49
C ASN A 61 -11.68 5.01 -11.06
N ARG A 62 -12.60 5.42 -10.18
CA ARG A 62 -12.59 5.05 -8.76
C ARG A 62 -12.60 3.52 -8.56
N GLU A 63 -13.39 2.81 -9.35
CA GLU A 63 -13.53 1.36 -9.22
C GLU A 63 -12.25 0.63 -9.61
N GLY A 64 -11.59 1.04 -10.70
CA GLY A 64 -10.29 0.51 -11.10
C GLY A 64 -9.20 0.80 -10.08
N ALA A 65 -9.16 2.02 -9.53
CA ALA A 65 -8.21 2.34 -8.45
C ALA A 65 -8.45 1.46 -7.20
N ILE A 66 -9.70 1.25 -6.78
CA ILE A 66 -10.02 0.42 -5.61
C ILE A 66 -9.69 -1.06 -5.86
N LEU A 67 -10.09 -1.61 -7.02
CA LEU A 67 -9.80 -3.01 -7.36
C LEU A 67 -8.31 -3.24 -7.59
N GLY A 68 -7.60 -2.25 -8.14
CA GLY A 68 -6.13 -2.23 -8.21
C GLY A 68 -5.49 -2.29 -6.83
N MET A 69 -5.91 -1.43 -5.90
CA MET A 69 -5.39 -1.45 -4.52
C MET A 69 -5.69 -2.79 -3.82
N ILE A 70 -6.91 -3.33 -3.95
CA ILE A 70 -7.28 -4.60 -3.35
C ILE A 70 -6.41 -5.72 -3.92
N SER A 71 -6.29 -5.83 -5.24
CA SER A 71 -5.48 -6.87 -5.89
C SER A 71 -3.99 -6.78 -5.51
N GLY A 72 -3.41 -5.56 -5.51
CA GLY A 72 -2.02 -5.34 -5.11
C GLY A 72 -1.75 -5.72 -3.65
N ILE A 73 -2.64 -5.33 -2.73
CA ILE A 73 -2.56 -5.71 -1.30
C ILE A 73 -2.72 -7.21 -1.15
N THR A 74 -3.73 -7.81 -1.79
CA THR A 74 -4.00 -9.25 -1.69
C THR A 74 -2.80 -10.06 -2.18
N VAL A 75 -2.23 -9.75 -3.35
CA VAL A 75 -1.06 -10.46 -3.88
C VAL A 75 0.15 -10.31 -2.95
N THR A 76 0.39 -9.09 -2.45
CA THR A 76 1.52 -8.82 -1.54
C THR A 76 1.35 -9.53 -0.20
N LEU A 77 0.16 -9.48 0.41
CA LEU A 77 -0.14 -10.17 1.66
C LEU A 77 -0.13 -11.68 1.52
N LEU A 78 -0.65 -12.24 0.41
CA LEU A 78 -0.61 -13.68 0.16
C LEU A 78 0.83 -14.18 0.13
N TYR A 79 1.72 -13.48 -0.56
CA TYR A 79 3.15 -13.86 -0.62
C TYR A 79 3.87 -13.71 0.72
N VAL A 80 3.57 -12.62 1.46
CA VAL A 80 4.13 -12.36 2.78
C VAL A 80 3.65 -13.40 3.80
N PHE A 81 2.35 -13.71 3.84
CA PHE A 81 1.81 -14.74 4.73
C PHE A 81 2.33 -16.14 4.38
N GLN A 82 2.57 -16.41 3.10
CA GLN A 82 3.19 -17.65 2.66
C GLN A 82 4.64 -17.79 3.18
N HIS A 83 5.44 -16.71 3.20
CA HIS A 83 6.85 -16.75 3.61
C HIS A 83 7.10 -16.51 5.11
N LYS A 84 6.30 -15.65 5.76
CA LYS A 84 6.51 -15.18 7.14
C LYS A 84 5.43 -15.66 8.11
N GLY A 85 4.37 -16.32 7.63
CA GLY A 85 3.19 -16.70 8.42
C GLY A 85 2.25 -15.53 8.69
N ILE A 86 1.00 -15.82 9.08
CA ILE A 86 0.04 -14.80 9.52
C ILE A 86 0.57 -14.17 10.82
N MET A 87 0.69 -12.83 10.86
CA MET A 87 1.23 -12.08 12.02
C MET A 87 2.62 -12.52 12.51
N PHE A 88 3.54 -12.90 11.60
CA PHE A 88 4.90 -13.36 11.98
C PHE A 88 4.94 -14.60 12.88
N VAL A 89 3.81 -15.30 13.05
CA VAL A 89 3.75 -16.58 13.76
C VAL A 89 4.16 -17.68 12.80
N LYS A 90 5.38 -18.22 12.99
CA LYS A 90 5.94 -19.29 12.15
C LYS A 90 5.07 -20.55 12.08
N SER A 91 4.20 -20.81 13.07
CA SER A 91 3.38 -22.04 13.11
C SER A 91 2.16 -22.03 12.17
N THR A 92 1.87 -20.90 11.51
CA THR A 92 0.75 -20.76 10.56
C THR A 92 1.25 -20.58 9.12
N ALA A 93 2.50 -20.93 8.84
CA ALA A 93 3.01 -21.03 7.47
C ALA A 93 2.18 -22.09 6.73
N PHE A 94 1.33 -21.66 5.80
CA PHE A 94 0.29 -22.53 5.21
C PHE A 94 0.82 -23.56 4.21
N LEU A 95 2.12 -23.58 3.90
CA LEU A 95 2.76 -24.67 3.18
C LEU A 95 4.18 -24.84 3.71
N GLY A 96 4.38 -25.83 4.59
CA GLY A 96 5.70 -26.39 4.84
C GLY A 96 6.31 -26.89 3.52
N ASP A 97 7.62 -26.72 3.38
CA ASP A 97 8.48 -27.32 2.35
C ASP A 97 8.62 -26.66 0.96
N MET A 98 8.17 -25.41 0.73
CA MET A 98 8.65 -24.67 -0.46
C MET A 98 9.90 -23.83 -0.16
N LYS A 99 10.90 -23.95 -1.05
CA LYS A 99 12.22 -23.32 -0.93
C LYS A 99 12.10 -21.81 -0.61
N PRO A 100 13.01 -21.25 0.21
CA PRO A 100 13.08 -19.81 0.40
C PRO A 100 13.23 -19.12 -0.96
N ASN A 101 12.37 -18.14 -1.24
CA ASN A 101 12.35 -17.34 -2.47
C ASN A 101 11.89 -18.07 -3.76
N TRP A 102 10.85 -18.91 -3.68
CA TRP A 102 10.30 -19.64 -4.83
C TRP A 102 9.81 -18.73 -5.99
N PHE A 103 9.42 -17.49 -5.71
CA PHE A 103 9.08 -16.52 -6.76
C PHE A 103 10.32 -15.68 -7.13
N LEU A 104 11.00 -16.08 -8.20
CA LEU A 104 12.14 -15.38 -8.82
C LEU A 104 13.35 -15.09 -7.91
N GLY A 105 13.46 -15.67 -6.71
CA GLY A 105 14.55 -15.34 -5.79
C GLY A 105 14.29 -14.04 -4.99
N ILE A 106 13.09 -13.47 -5.05
CA ILE A 106 12.78 -12.16 -4.47
C ILE A 106 12.41 -12.32 -2.99
N GLU A 107 13.15 -11.62 -2.13
CA GLU A 107 12.84 -11.54 -0.71
C GLU A 107 11.42 -10.99 -0.49
N PRO A 108 10.68 -11.49 0.52
CA PRO A 108 9.34 -10.98 0.86
C PRO A 108 9.27 -9.47 1.06
N ASN A 109 10.38 -8.86 1.48
CA ASN A 109 10.52 -7.42 1.70
C ASN A 109 10.43 -6.61 0.40
N ALA A 110 10.82 -7.19 -0.75
CA ALA A 110 10.85 -6.52 -2.05
C ALA A 110 9.63 -6.87 -2.94
N PHE A 111 8.73 -7.73 -2.45
CA PHE A 111 7.60 -8.22 -3.24
C PHE A 111 6.52 -7.14 -3.52
N GLY A 112 6.55 -6.02 -2.79
CA GLY A 112 5.66 -4.88 -3.04
C GLY A 112 5.75 -4.32 -4.46
N ALA A 113 6.90 -4.44 -5.14
CA ALA A 113 7.06 -4.04 -6.54
C ALA A 113 6.21 -4.91 -7.49
N ILE A 114 6.12 -6.22 -7.24
CA ILE A 114 5.27 -7.12 -8.03
C ILE A 114 3.79 -6.80 -7.77
N GLY A 115 3.43 -6.57 -6.50
CA GLY A 115 2.08 -6.11 -6.15
C GLY A 115 1.72 -4.79 -6.85
N ALA A 116 2.68 -3.87 -7.01
CA ALA A 116 2.50 -2.62 -7.75
C ALA A 116 2.19 -2.87 -9.23
N PHE A 117 2.94 -3.76 -9.89
CA PHE A 117 2.66 -4.15 -11.28
C PHE A 117 1.27 -4.76 -11.46
N VAL A 118 0.86 -5.63 -10.52
CA VAL A 118 -0.50 -6.20 -10.53
C VAL A 118 -1.55 -5.11 -10.36
N ASN A 119 -1.35 -4.19 -9.42
CA ASN A 119 -2.26 -3.07 -9.21
C ASN A 119 -2.41 -2.21 -10.47
N PHE A 120 -1.30 -1.81 -11.12
CA PHE A 120 -1.37 -1.10 -12.40
C PHE A 120 -2.14 -1.89 -13.45
N GLY A 121 -1.86 -3.19 -13.59
CA GLY A 121 -2.54 -4.05 -14.56
C GLY A 121 -4.04 -4.15 -14.32
N VAL A 122 -4.45 -4.40 -13.08
CA VAL A 122 -5.85 -4.53 -12.69
C VAL A 122 -6.57 -3.18 -12.79
N ALA A 123 -5.96 -2.11 -12.28
CA ALA A 123 -6.56 -0.78 -12.32
C ALA A 123 -6.80 -0.31 -13.75
N LEU A 124 -5.81 -0.45 -14.63
CA LEU A 124 -5.95 -0.08 -16.05
C LEU A 124 -6.97 -0.96 -16.78
N THR A 125 -7.03 -2.25 -16.47
CA THR A 125 -7.98 -3.17 -17.11
C THR A 125 -9.41 -2.88 -16.66
N VAL A 126 -9.63 -2.77 -15.34
CA VAL A 126 -10.94 -2.45 -14.78
C VAL A 126 -11.40 -1.07 -15.22
N SER A 127 -10.53 -0.05 -15.18
CA SER A 127 -10.93 1.29 -15.60
C SER A 127 -11.38 1.35 -17.07
N LYS A 128 -10.80 0.53 -17.94
CA LYS A 128 -11.28 0.39 -19.33
C LYS A 128 -12.61 -0.34 -19.45
N LEU A 129 -12.92 -1.25 -18.53
CA LEU A 129 -14.15 -2.04 -18.55
C LEU A 129 -15.33 -1.32 -17.89
N THR A 130 -15.10 -0.52 -16.85
CA THR A 130 -16.17 0.15 -16.10
C THR A 130 -16.55 1.55 -16.62
N GLY A 131 -15.92 2.01 -17.71
CA GLY A 131 -16.22 3.30 -18.33
C GLY A 131 -15.40 4.47 -17.79
N ASP A 132 -15.46 5.59 -18.50
CA ASP A 132 -14.62 6.75 -18.24
C ASP A 132 -14.97 7.47 -16.92
N PRO A 133 -13.97 8.08 -16.25
CA PRO A 133 -14.21 8.90 -15.06
C PRO A 133 -15.12 10.11 -15.37
N PRO A 134 -15.94 10.60 -14.41
CA PRO A 134 -16.74 11.80 -14.59
C PRO A 134 -15.90 13.03 -15.00
N GLU A 135 -16.45 13.91 -15.84
CA GLU A 135 -15.74 15.10 -16.37
C GLU A 135 -15.12 15.97 -15.26
N HIS A 136 -15.83 16.20 -14.15
CA HIS A 136 -15.29 17.00 -13.04
C HIS A 136 -14.01 16.41 -12.41
N ILE A 137 -13.80 15.09 -12.47
CA ILE A 137 -12.56 14.44 -12.01
C ILE A 137 -11.45 14.62 -13.03
N GLN A 138 -11.77 14.51 -14.32
CA GLN A 138 -10.80 14.74 -15.40
C GLN A 138 -10.25 16.17 -15.35
N HIS A 139 -11.15 17.15 -15.15
CA HIS A 139 -10.78 18.56 -15.00
C HIS A 139 -9.92 18.81 -13.76
N LEU A 140 -10.20 18.10 -12.65
CA LEU A 140 -9.36 18.18 -11.44
C LEU A 140 -7.94 17.67 -11.71
N VAL A 141 -7.81 16.55 -12.44
CA VAL A 141 -6.50 15.99 -12.83
C VAL A 141 -5.76 16.93 -13.77
N GLU A 142 -6.46 17.54 -14.74
CA GLU A 142 -5.88 18.54 -15.64
C GLU A 142 -5.39 19.79 -14.90
N ASP A 143 -6.18 20.32 -13.96
CA ASP A 143 -5.79 21.45 -13.10
C ASP A 143 -4.58 21.12 -12.21
N ILE A 144 -4.46 19.87 -11.73
CA ILE A 144 -3.29 19.40 -10.97
C ILE A 144 -2.06 19.25 -11.88
N ARG A 145 -2.26 18.80 -13.13
CA ARG A 145 -1.17 18.53 -14.09
C ARG A 145 -0.62 19.79 -14.74
N VAL A 146 -1.47 20.80 -14.97
CA VAL A 146 -1.09 22.09 -15.54
C VAL A 146 -1.08 23.11 -14.41
N PRO A 147 0.08 23.38 -13.77
CA PRO A 147 0.14 24.39 -12.73
C PRO A 147 -0.29 25.74 -13.32
N LYS A 148 -1.31 26.37 -12.73
CA LYS A 148 -1.71 27.76 -13.01
C LYS A 148 -0.56 28.69 -12.65
N GLY A 149 0.35 28.88 -13.60
CA GLY A 149 1.59 29.66 -13.41
C GLY A 149 2.47 29.78 -14.66
N SER A 150 1.94 29.53 -15.86
CA SER A 150 2.64 29.76 -17.13
C SER A 150 1.73 30.58 -18.05
N THR A 151 2.03 31.88 -18.08
CA THR A 151 1.42 32.99 -18.84
C THR A 151 0.13 33.59 -18.28
#